data_AF-A0A957YNG3-F1
#
_entry.id   AF-A0A957YNG3-F1
#
_cell.length_a   1.000
_cell.length_b   1.000
_cell.length_c   1.000
_cell.angle_alpha   90.00
_cell.angle_beta   90.00
_cell.angle_gamma   90.00
#
_symmetry.space_group_name_H-M   'P 1'
#
loop_
_entity.id
_entity.type
_entity.pdbx_description
1 polymer ?
#
loop_
_entity_poly.entity_id
_entity_poly.type
_entity_poly.pdbx_seq_one_letter_code
_entity_poly.pdbx_strand_id
1 'polypeptide(L)' 'MARMLVVSSESKDFQIVQAAVIGESHFVSHTTSGLQAVKLAQETLPDIVFISNRAEDLDGL' A
#
# COMPACT_ATOMS: atom_id res chain seq x y z
N MET A 1 13.81 9.17 -1.25
CA MET A 1 12.78 8.96 -0.20
C MET A 1 11.42 9.16 -0.84
N ALA A 2 10.61 8.12 -0.84
CA ALA A 2 9.26 8.09 -1.41
C ALA A 2 8.32 7.43 -0.41
N ARG A 3 7.04 7.81 -0.47
CA ARG A 3 5.94 7.28 0.33
C ARG A 3 5.17 6.29 -0.53
N MET A 4 5.08 5.07 -0.05
CA MET A 4 4.47 3.95 -0.77
C MET A 4 3.26 3.47 0.03
N LEU A 5 2.14 3.25 -0.65
CA LEU A 5 0.95 2.65 -0.06
C LEU A 5 0.70 1.30 -0.71
N VAL A 6 0.62 0.24 0.10
CA VAL A 6 0.27 -1.11 -0.34
C VAL A 6 -1.15 -1.43 0.10
N VAL A 7 -2.00 -1.82 -0.84
CA VAL A 7 -3.41 -2.16 -0.64
C VAL A 7 -3.61 -3.61 -1.07
N SER A 8 -3.49 -4.54 -0.12
CA SER A 8 -3.65 -5.96 -0.39
C SER A 8 -4.04 -6.72 0.87
N SER A 9 -4.97 -7.67 0.72
CA SER A 9 -5.34 -8.65 1.74
C SER A 9 -4.28 -9.75 1.91
N GLU A 10 -3.36 -9.91 0.95
CA GLU A 10 -2.26 -10.87 1.06
C GLU A 10 -1.06 -10.27 1.81
N SER A 11 -0.74 -10.85 2.97
CA SER A 11 0.38 -10.39 3.81
C SER A 11 1.75 -10.49 3.12
N LYS A 12 1.88 -11.36 2.11
CA LYS A 12 3.12 -11.52 1.33
C LYS A 12 3.42 -10.31 0.47
N ASP A 13 2.41 -9.63 -0.07
CA ASP A 13 2.61 -8.49 -0.97
C ASP A 13 3.30 -7.34 -0.24
N PHE A 14 2.82 -7.03 0.98
CA PHE A 14 3.45 -6.04 1.82
C PHE A 14 4.89 -6.41 2.19
N GLN A 15 5.15 -7.68 2.54
CA GLN A 15 6.49 -8.14 2.88
C GLN A 15 7.47 -8.02 1.71
N ILE A 16 7.03 -8.33 0.48
CA ILE A 16 7.86 -8.21 -0.72
C ILE A 16 8.24 -6.75 -0.95
N VAL A 17 7.27 -5.83 -0.90
CA VAL A 17 7.51 -4.40 -1.08
C VAL A 17 8.44 -3.86 0.01
N GLN A 18 8.19 -4.22 1.28
CA GLN A 18 9.01 -3.79 2.41
C GLN A 18 10.45 -4.33 2.32
N ALA A 19 10.62 -5.58 1.90
CA ALA A 19 11.94 -6.18 1.70
C ALA A 19 12.71 -5.54 0.53
N ALA A 20 12.01 -5.16 -0.54
CA ALA A 20 12.62 -4.54 -1.72
C ALA A 20 13.23 -3.17 -1.42
N VAL A 21 12.68 -2.44 -0.44
CA VAL A 21 13.16 -1.10 -0.03
C VAL A 21 13.90 -1.12 1.30
N ILE A 22 14.27 -2.30 1.79
CA ILE A 22 14.98 -2.43 3.07
C ILE A 22 16.36 -1.77 2.99
N GLY A 23 16.70 -0.96 3.99
CA GLY A 23 17.95 -0.19 3.99
C GLY A 23 17.91 1.10 3.18
N GLU A 24 16.80 1.39 2.50
CA GLU A 24 16.55 2.68 1.86
C GLU A 24 15.62 3.54 2.72
N SER A 25 15.72 4.86 2.59
CA SER A 25 14.85 5.81 3.32
C SER A 25 13.49 5.96 2.64
N HIS A 26 12.73 4.87 2.53
CA HIS A 26 11.35 4.87 2.03
C HIS A 26 10.36 4.62 3.17
N PHE A 27 9.18 5.23 3.07
CA PHE A 27 8.07 4.97 3.98
C PHE A 27 7.05 4.07 3.29
N VAL A 28 6.71 2.94 3.91
CA VAL A 28 5.73 2.00 3.39
C VAL A 28 4.57 1.88 4.37
N SER A 29 3.36 2.21 3.90
CA SER A 29 2.10 2.00 4.61
C SER A 29 1.32 0.85 3.99
N HIS A 30 0.50 0.16 4.79
CA HIS A 30 -0.26 -1.01 4.34
C HIS A 30 -1.69 -0.99 4.87
N THR A 31 -2.62 -1.43 4.04
CA THR A 31 -4.01 -1.71 4.42
C THR A 31 -4.59 -2.83 3.55
N THR A 32 -5.61 -3.53 4.04
CA THR A 32 -6.33 -4.58 3.30
C THR A 32 -7.61 -4.06 2.64
N SER A 33 -8.15 -2.94 3.15
CA SER A 33 -9.43 -2.36 2.72
C SER A 33 -9.23 -1.23 1.71
N GLY A 34 -9.91 -1.30 0.58
CA GLY A 34 -9.86 -0.27 -0.45
C GLY A 34 -10.43 1.08 0.05
N LEU A 35 -11.46 1.06 0.91
CA LEU A 35 -11.98 2.29 1.51
C LEU A 35 -10.96 2.97 2.44
N GLN A 36 -10.28 2.19 3.28
CA GLN A 36 -9.18 2.72 4.09
C GLN A 36 -8.03 3.21 3.22
N ALA A 37 -7.75 2.54 2.10
CA ALA A 37 -6.72 2.97 1.17
C ALA A 37 -6.99 4.35 0.58
N VAL A 38 -8.24 4.66 0.20
CA VAL A 38 -8.62 6.00 -0.29
C VAL A 38 -8.35 7.06 0.78
N LYS A 39 -8.74 6.78 2.03
CA LYS A 39 -8.51 7.69 3.15
C LYS A 39 -7.00 7.89 3.41
N LEU A 40 -6.24 6.81 3.48
CA LEU A 40 -4.78 6.86 3.66
C LEU A 40 -4.10 7.59 2.51
N ALA A 41 -4.55 7.41 1.27
CA ALA A 41 -3.98 8.11 0.12
C ALA A 41 -4.19 9.62 0.21
N GLN A 42 -5.35 10.08 0.71
CA GLN A 42 -5.62 11.51 0.92
C GLN A 42 -4.78 12.09 2.07
N GLU A 43 -4.57 11.34 3.14
CA GLU A 43 -3.81 11.80 4.32
C GLU A 43 -2.30 11.76 4.12
N THR A 44 -1.79 10.69 3.49
CA THR A 44 -0.34 10.45 3.36
C THR A 44 0.24 10.94 2.04
N LEU A 45 -0.61 11.21 1.04
CA LEU A 45 -0.24 11.63 -0.32
C LEU A 45 0.89 10.74 -0.90
N PRO A 46 0.69 9.43 -1.04
CA PRO A 46 1.74 8.51 -1.47
C PRO A 46 2.21 8.85 -2.90
N ASP A 47 3.49 8.65 -3.16
CA ASP A 47 4.09 8.83 -4.49
C ASP A 47 3.78 7.64 -5.39
N ILE A 48 3.62 6.44 -4.80
CA ILE A 48 3.31 5.19 -5.49
C ILE A 48 2.27 4.41 -4.67
N VAL A 49 1.26 3.86 -5.36
CA VAL A 49 0.26 2.97 -4.78
C VAL A 49 0.33 1.61 -5.46
N PHE A 50 0.52 0.56 -4.67
CA PHE A 50 0.38 -0.84 -5.09
C PHE A 50 -1.00 -1.29 -4.66
N ILE A 51 -1.90 -1.54 -5.61
CA ILE A 51 -3.28 -1.95 -5.32
C ILE A 51 -3.57 -3.32 -5.92
N SER A 52 -4.08 -4.22 -5.08
CA SER A 52 -4.58 -5.52 -5.50
C SER A 52 -6.01 -5.39 -6.05
N ASN A 53 -6.33 -6.15 -7.09
CA ASN A 53 -7.69 -6.31 -7.60
C ASN A 53 -8.59 -7.16 -6.66
N ARG A 54 -8.08 -7.56 -5.50
CA ARG A 54 -8.81 -8.28 -4.46
C ARG A 54 -8.77 -7.55 -3.12
N ALA A 55 -8.68 -6.22 -3.16
CA ALA A 55 -8.83 -5.39 -1.98
C ALA A 55 -10.23 -5.61 -1.36
N GLU A 56 -10.30 -5.60 -0.03
CA GLU A 56 -11.57 -5.75 0.70
C GLU A 56 -12.42 -4.48 0.52
N ASP A 57 -13.74 -4.64 0.58
CA ASP A 57 -14.78 -3.59 0.54
C ASP A 57 -14.91 -2.78 -0.76
N LEU A 58 -13.83 -2.65 -1.54
CA LEU A 58 -13.78 -1.91 -2.78
C LEU A 58 -12.74 -2.58 -3.70
N ASP A 59 -13.19 -3.08 -4.85
CA ASP A 59 -12.29 -3.60 -5.88
C ASP A 59 -11.31 -2.50 -6.30
N GLY A 60 -10.06 -2.88 -6.55
CA GLY A 60 -8.97 -1.97 -6.90
C GLY A 60 -8.99 -1.49 -8.36
N LEU A 61 -10.01 -1.88 -9.12
CA LEU A 61 -10.22 -1.56 -10.55
C LEU A 61 -11.34 -0.53 -10.77
#